data_AF-A0A942RP45-F1
#
_entry.id   AF-A0A942RP45-F1
#
_cell.length_a   1.000
_cell.length_b   1.000
_cell.length_c   1.000
_cell.angle_alpha   90.00
_cell.angle_beta   90.00
_cell.angle_gamma   90.00
#
_symmetry.space_group_name_H-M   'P 1'
#
loop_
_entity.id
_entity.type
_entity.pdbx_description
1 polymer ?
#
loop_
_entity_poly.entity_id
_entity_poly.type
_entity_poly.pdbx_seq_one_letter_code
_entity_poly.pdbx_strand_id
1 'polypeptide(L)' 'MSRQTYRQYILDGIEGLPSDALAEVMDFIFFVRKRLQQTSTFEEELNQLLRTELKQLSRNEEIHLEKEFENFDKLYPRE' A
#
# COMPACT_ATOMS: atom_id res chain seq x y z
N MET A 1 22.00 -10.02 -24.04
CA MET A 1 20.72 -10.50 -23.46
C MET A 1 19.59 -9.61 -23.94
N SER A 2 18.45 -10.17 -24.37
CA SER A 2 17.32 -9.39 -24.88
C SER A 2 16.38 -8.97 -23.74
N ARG A 3 15.61 -7.89 -23.93
CA ARG A 3 14.56 -7.46 -22.99
C ARG A 3 13.54 -8.56 -22.70
N GLN A 4 13.23 -9.37 -23.70
CA GLN A 4 12.30 -10.50 -23.58
C GLN A 4 12.86 -11.58 -22.64
N THR A 5 14.15 -11.88 -22.74
CA THR A 5 14.84 -12.84 -21.86
C THR A 5 14.79 -12.41 -20.40
N TYR A 6 15.04 -11.13 -20.12
CA TYR A 6 14.97 -10.60 -18.75
C TYR A 6 13.56 -10.61 -18.18
N ARG A 7 12.54 -10.30 -18.99
CA ARG A 7 11.14 -10.39 -18.56
C ARG A 7 10.78 -11.81 -18.14
N GLN A 8 11.20 -12.81 -18.92
CA GLN A 8 10.90 -14.20 -18.61
C GLN A 8 11.53 -14.63 -17.27
N TYR A 9 12.81 -14.32 -17.05
CA TYR A 9 13.47 -14.65 -15.79
C TYR A 9 12.85 -13.97 -14.56
N ILE A 10 12.31 -12.77 -14.71
CA ILE A 10 11.58 -12.10 -13.63
C ILE A 10 10.28 -12.84 -13.33
N LEU A 11 9.51 -13.22 -14.36
CA LEU A 11 8.24 -13.94 -14.18
C LEU A 11 8.45 -15.31 -13.56
N ASP A 12 9.44 -16.06 -14.04
CA ASP A 12 9.78 -17.38 -13.51
C ASP A 12 10.32 -17.26 -12.07
N GLY A 13 11.06 -16.19 -11.76
CA GLY A 13 11.66 -15.98 -10.45
C GLY A 13 10.70 -15.52 -9.35
N ILE A 14 9.52 -14.99 -9.70
CA ILE A 14 8.49 -14.58 -8.74
C ILE A 14 7.38 -15.61 -8.58
N GLU A 15 7.36 -16.65 -9.41
CA GLU A 15 6.36 -17.72 -9.33
C GLU A 15 6.49 -18.47 -7.99
N GLY A 16 5.37 -18.59 -7.27
CA GLY A 16 5.33 -19.30 -5.98
C GLY A 16 5.83 -18.50 -4.78
N LEU A 17 6.20 -17.22 -4.94
CA LEU A 17 6.53 -16.36 -3.80
C LEU A 17 5.28 -16.06 -2.95
N PRO A 18 5.42 -16.00 -1.61
CA PRO A 18 4.35 -15.55 -0.73
C PRO A 18 4.04 -14.06 -0.96
N SER A 19 2.84 -13.64 -0.57
CA SER A 19 2.34 -12.26 -0.75
C SER A 19 3.30 -11.20 -0.22
N ASP A 20 3.92 -11.46 0.91
CA ASP A 20 4.77 -10.49 1.61
C ASP A 20 6.09 -10.29 0.85
N ALA A 21 6.64 -11.37 0.29
CA ALA A 21 7.82 -11.29 -0.58
C ALA A 21 7.50 -10.61 -1.92
N LEU A 22 6.30 -10.80 -2.46
CA LEU A 22 5.85 -10.06 -3.65
C LEU A 22 5.71 -8.56 -3.38
N ALA A 23 5.29 -8.17 -2.18
CA ALA A 23 5.24 -6.78 -1.76
C ALA A 23 6.65 -6.15 -1.73
N GLU A 24 7.65 -6.84 -1.17
CA GLU A 24 9.03 -6.37 -1.18
C GLU A 24 9.61 -6.22 -2.60
N VAL A 25 9.29 -7.15 -3.51
CA VAL A 25 9.69 -7.05 -4.92
C VAL A 25 9.07 -5.82 -5.58
N MET A 26 7.80 -5.53 -5.28
CA MET A 26 7.13 -4.33 -5.77
C MET A 26 7.78 -3.05 -5.25
N ASP A 27 8.12 -2.99 -3.97
CA ASP A 27 8.83 -1.85 -3.36
C ASP A 27 10.21 -1.62 -4.00
N PHE A 28 10.92 -2.71 -4.32
CA PHE A 28 12.21 -2.61 -5.00
C PHE A 28 12.07 -2.10 -6.43
N ILE A 29 11.11 -2.62 -7.21
CA ILE A 29 10.82 -2.13 -8.57
C ILE A 29 10.44 -0.65 -8.52
N PHE A 30 9.63 -0.27 -7.54
CA PHE A 30 9.23 1.10 -7.28
C PHE A 30 10.45 2.00 -7.01
N PHE A 31 11.36 1.57 -6.14
CA PHE A 31 12.61 2.29 -5.85
C PHE A 31 13.49 2.47 -7.09
N VAL A 32 13.70 1.39 -7.86
CA VAL A 32 14.50 1.44 -9.09
C VAL A 32 13.89 2.40 -10.10
N ARG A 33 12.57 2.38 -10.28
CA ARG A 33 11.86 3.31 -11.17
C ARG A 33 11.99 4.75 -10.69
N LYS A 34 11.77 5.03 -9.41
CA LYS A 34 11.92 6.36 -8.80
C LYS A 34 13.32 6.92 -8.97
N ARG A 35 14.35 6.07 -8.83
CA ARG A 35 15.75 6.44 -9.02
C ARG A 35 16.09 6.77 -10.48
N LEU A 36 15.48 6.04 -11.43
CA LEU A 36 15.81 6.15 -12.86
C LEU A 36 14.94 7.16 -13.61
N GLN A 37 13.73 7.44 -13.15
CA GLN A 37 12.76 8.35 -13.77
C GLN A 37 12.53 9.58 -12.88
N GLN A 38 13.44 10.55 -12.93
CA GLN A 38 13.21 11.89 -12.38
C GLN A 38 12.23 12.67 -13.27
N THR A 39 10.95 12.28 -13.43
CA THR A 39 9.97 13.18 -14.09
C THR A 39 8.51 12.75 -13.87
N SER A 40 7.81 13.52 -13.03
CA SER A 40 6.36 13.84 -12.98
C SER A 40 5.27 12.75 -13.05
N THR A 41 5.36 11.74 -13.91
CA THR A 41 4.26 10.76 -14.12
C THR A 41 4.07 9.81 -12.94
N PHE A 42 5.13 9.55 -12.19
CA PHE A 42 5.10 8.68 -11.03
C PHE A 42 4.57 9.36 -9.76
N GLU A 43 4.67 10.69 -9.66
CA GLU A 43 4.09 11.40 -8.52
C GLU A 43 2.57 11.27 -8.50
N GLU A 44 1.91 11.22 -9.65
CA GLU A 44 0.46 11.04 -9.72
C GLU A 44 0.03 9.63 -9.29
N GLU A 45 0.70 8.59 -9.78
CA GLU A 45 0.42 7.19 -9.37
C GLU A 45 0.70 6.97 -7.88
N LEU A 46 1.80 7.51 -7.36
CA LEU A 46 2.13 7.45 -5.94
C LEU A 46 1.11 8.22 -5.08
N ASN A 47 0.72 9.42 -5.50
CA ASN A 47 -0.30 10.19 -4.79
C ASN A 47 -1.65 9.46 -4.77
N GLN A 48 -1.99 8.71 -5.82
CA GLN A 48 -3.21 7.89 -5.81
C GLN A 48 -3.12 6.71 -4.85
N LEU A 49 -1.98 6.01 -4.80
CA LEU A 49 -1.75 4.92 -3.85
C LEU A 49 -1.81 5.44 -2.40
N LEU A 50 -1.09 6.52 -2.09
CA LEU A 50 -1.08 7.14 -0.76
C LEU A 50 -2.46 7.65 -0.33
N ARG A 51 -3.22 8.25 -1.25
CA ARG A 51 -4.61 8.68 -0.96
C ARG A 51 -5.51 7.49 -0.64
N THR A 52 -5.31 6.35 -1.29
CA THR A 52 -6.09 5.14 -1.03
C THR A 52 -5.77 4.58 0.35
N GLU A 53 -4.49 4.53 0.71
CA GLU A 53 -4.03 4.06 2.02
C GLU A 53 -4.48 4.99 3.16
N LEU A 54 -4.35 6.32 3.00
CA LEU A 54 -4.85 7.30 3.97
C LEU A 54 -6.37 7.21 4.17
N LYS A 55 -7.13 6.97 3.09
CA LYS A 55 -8.58 6.78 3.19
C LYS A 55 -8.94 5.51 3.94
N GLN A 56 -8.18 4.43 3.75
CA GLN A 56 -8.35 3.19 4.52
C GLN A 56 -8.02 3.41 6.00
N LEU A 57 -6.92 4.11 6.30
CA LEU A 57 -6.52 4.44 7.67
C LEU A 57 -7.58 5.28 8.39
N SER A 58 -8.05 6.36 7.77
CA SER A 58 -9.12 7.20 8.31
C SER A 58 -10.41 6.41 8.58
N ARG A 59 -10.78 5.48 7.68
CA ARG A 59 -11.94 4.62 7.89
C ARG A 59 -11.75 3.66 9.07
N ASN A 60 -10.55 3.12 9.24
CA ASN A 60 -10.23 2.24 10.35
C ASN A 60 -10.26 2.99 11.69
N GLU A 61 -9.79 4.23 11.71
CA GLU A 61 -9.87 5.13 12.87
C GLU A 61 -11.33 5.46 13.23
N GLU A 62 -12.18 5.79 12.25
CA GLU A 62 -13.61 6.02 12.48
C GLU A 62 -14.28 4.77 13.10
N ILE A 63 -14.03 3.58 12.54
CA ILE A 63 -14.56 2.32 13.08
C ILE A 63 -14.05 2.07 14.50
N HIS A 64 -12.80 2.44 14.79
CA HIS A 64 -12.24 2.30 16.12
C HIS A 64 -12.94 3.21 17.13
N LEU A 65 -13.13 4.50 16.77
CA LEU A 65 -13.85 5.47 17.59
C LEU A 65 -15.31 5.07 17.80
N GLU A 66 -16.02 4.61 16.76
CA GLU A 66 -17.40 4.10 16.91
C GLU A 66 -17.49 2.99 17.96
N LYS A 67 -16.52 2.07 17.98
CA LYS A 67 -16.44 1.01 19.00
C LYS A 67 -16.13 1.55 20.39
N GLU A 68 -15.23 2.52 20.51
CA GLU A 68 -14.91 3.14 21.81
C GLU A 68 -16.12 3.89 22.39
N PHE A 69 -16.91 4.52 21.53
CA PHE A 69 -18.08 5.31 21.93
C PHE A 69 -19.40 4.53 21.98
N GLU A 70 -19.44 3.28 21.52
CA GLU A 70 -20.64 2.42 21.51
C GLU A 70 -21.28 2.27 22.91
N ASN A 71 -20.49 2.40 23.98
CA ASN A 71 -20.96 2.33 25.37
C ASN A 71 -20.73 3.61 26.18
N PHE A 72 -20.46 4.73 25.51
CA PHE A 72 -20.14 6.01 26.17
C PHE A 72 -21.26 6.46 27.13
N ASP A 73 -22.52 6.39 26.69
CA ASP A 73 -23.70 6.77 27.49
C ASP A 73 -23.93 5.87 28.73
N LYS A 74 -23.39 4.65 28.73
CA LYS A 74 -23.47 3.74 29.89
C LYS A 74 -22.33 3.95 30.89
N LEU A 75 -21.16 4.36 30.40
CA LEU A 75 -19.96 4.57 31.23
C LEU A 75 -19.94 5.96 31.89
N TYR A 76 -20.62 6.95 31.31
CA TYR A 76 -20.74 8.30 31.86
C TYR A 76 -22.20 8.77 31.86
N PRO A 77 -23.06 8.25 32.75
CA PRO A 77 -24.41 8.77 32.92
C PRO A 77 -24.33 10.24 33.39
N ARG A 78 -25.07 11.12 32.71
CA ARG A 78 -25.16 12.54 33.09
C ARG A 78 -25.86 12.64 34.44
N GLU A 79 -25.28 13.40 35.37
CA GLU A 79 -25.88 13.75 36.67
C GLU A 79 -27.20 14.51 36.51
#